data_AF-A0A9P6PUP7-F1
#
_entry.id   AF-A0A9P6PUP7-F1
#
_cell.length_a   1.000
_cell.length_b   1.000
_cell.length_c   1.000
_cell.angle_alpha   90.00
_cell.angle_beta   90.00
_cell.angle_gamma   90.00
#
_symmetry.space_group_name_H-M   'P 1'
#
loop_
_entity.id
_entity.type
_entity.pdbx_description
1 polymer ?
#
loop_
_entity_poly.entity_id
_entity_poly.type
_entity_poly.pdbx_seq_one_letter_code
_entity_poly.pdbx_strand_id
1 'polypeptide(L)'
;MASLMHLRGLARLATRNVPRITMVPRQNVAVASMIRQYHAFRPSSTAWKKKRMVIDEDDEELAAELAELEREKQEAQGLATSQSSASESTIDGANSEEAYQKLRDTILQKTRQNAAVHEYPRHTALHHLVRMVQTPEQARELPTVVAQWRSKQLPLSVLLSNRIIKTCVAQGHPEISLEMLGNREKYGLQPGQSAFRKVCTAFAKSVTPGAGAEESGESNESLEKLDSAFKLLALIPHYDSLMAGDAGLYAPLIRGSLVYGGEEGFRRAHVTFEEYSLVDAERAQDEELPSSIASQLVGAAKELQKAYESRPDYASNAKKAGELINAWSKYIKA
;
A
#
# COMPACT_ATOMS: atom_id res chain seq x y z
N MET A 1 1.10 -37.68 -71.04
CA MET A 1 0.76 -36.51 -71.90
C MET A 1 -0.60 -35.95 -71.50
N ALA A 2 -0.94 -34.74 -71.94
CA ALA A 2 -2.11 -33.90 -71.64
C ALA A 2 -3.44 -34.64 -71.29
N SER A 3 -4.29 -34.22 -70.34
CA SER A 3 -4.73 -32.89 -69.83
C SER A 3 -5.95 -32.29 -70.54
N LEU A 4 -6.86 -31.68 -69.75
CA LEU A 4 -8.06 -30.85 -70.08
C LEU A 4 -9.25 -31.62 -70.70
N MET A 5 -10.48 -31.61 -70.15
CA MET A 5 -11.41 -30.50 -69.80
C MET A 5 -12.62 -31.09 -69.01
N HIS A 6 -13.54 -30.39 -68.35
CA HIS A 6 -13.61 -29.12 -67.58
C HIS A 6 -15.10 -28.90 -67.18
N LEU A 7 -15.40 -28.37 -65.98
CA LEU A 7 -16.68 -27.72 -65.58
C LEU A 7 -17.93 -28.64 -65.42
N ARG A 8 -18.97 -28.38 -64.57
CA ARG A 8 -19.31 -27.23 -63.70
C ARG A 8 -20.36 -27.61 -62.62
N GLY A 9 -20.42 -26.85 -61.50
CA GLY A 9 -21.52 -26.86 -60.48
C GLY A 9 -21.00 -27.13 -59.06
N LEU A 10 -20.79 -26.17 -58.13
CA LEU A 10 -21.76 -25.26 -57.46
C LEU A 10 -23.02 -26.01 -56.97
N ALA A 11 -23.50 -25.95 -55.71
CA ALA A 11 -23.13 -25.23 -54.48
C ALA A 11 -23.85 -25.94 -53.27
N ARG A 12 -23.81 -25.58 -51.96
CA ARG A 12 -23.22 -24.50 -51.12
C ARG A 12 -23.30 -24.93 -49.62
N LEU A 13 -22.84 -24.08 -48.68
CA LEU A 13 -23.28 -23.97 -47.26
C LEU A 13 -23.15 -25.18 -46.30
N ALA A 14 -22.11 -25.17 -45.43
CA ALA A 14 -22.27 -25.13 -43.96
C ALA A 14 -20.93 -25.35 -43.19
N THR A 15 -20.00 -24.38 -43.23
CA THR A 15 -18.86 -24.34 -42.29
C THR A 15 -18.84 -23.00 -41.56
N ARG A 16 -19.42 -23.00 -40.36
CA ARG A 16 -19.47 -21.83 -39.47
C ARG A 16 -18.10 -21.69 -38.80
N ASN A 17 -17.21 -20.88 -39.38
CA ASN A 17 -15.91 -20.56 -38.78
C ASN A 17 -16.12 -19.84 -37.45
N VAL A 18 -15.88 -20.54 -36.34
CA VAL A 18 -15.65 -19.93 -35.03
C VAL A 18 -14.15 -19.68 -34.91
N PRO A 19 -13.68 -18.42 -34.77
CA PRO A 19 -12.27 -18.17 -34.51
C PRO A 19 -11.91 -18.74 -33.15
N ARG A 20 -11.09 -19.80 -33.15
CA ARG A 20 -10.59 -20.44 -31.94
C ARG A 20 -9.51 -19.53 -31.34
N ILE A 21 -9.92 -18.54 -30.55
CA ILE A 21 -9.00 -17.67 -29.80
C ILE A 21 -8.22 -18.55 -28.83
N THR A 22 -7.00 -18.93 -29.23
CA THR A 22 -6.02 -19.51 -28.33
C THR A 22 -5.53 -18.41 -27.40
N MET A 23 -6.24 -18.20 -26.29
CA MET A 23 -5.72 -17.41 -25.19
C MET A 23 -4.50 -18.13 -24.63
N VAL A 24 -3.32 -17.66 -25.05
CA VAL A 24 -2.06 -17.97 -24.35
C VAL A 24 -2.19 -17.34 -22.97
N PRO A 25 -2.19 -18.11 -21.87
CA PRO A 25 -2.10 -17.50 -20.55
C PRO A 25 -0.73 -16.84 -20.45
N ARG A 26 -0.69 -15.50 -20.39
CA ARG A 26 0.50 -14.74 -20.00
C ARG A 26 0.83 -15.04 -18.54
N GLN A 27 1.46 -16.19 -18.28
CA GLN A 27 2.09 -16.50 -16.99
C GLN A 27 3.42 -15.76 -16.86
N ASN A 28 3.37 -14.43 -16.93
CA ASN A 28 4.43 -13.61 -16.33
C ASN A 28 4.11 -13.49 -14.84
N VAL A 29 4.33 -14.57 -14.09
CA VAL A 29 4.56 -14.45 -12.65
C VAL A 29 5.92 -13.75 -12.56
N ALA A 30 5.89 -12.42 -12.39
CA ALA A 30 7.07 -11.57 -12.42
C ALA A 30 8.16 -12.13 -11.51
N VAL A 31 9.42 -12.09 -11.94
CA VAL A 31 10.52 -12.68 -11.15
C VAL A 31 10.63 -11.94 -9.80
N ALA A 32 10.35 -10.63 -9.78
CA ALA A 32 10.12 -9.86 -8.56
C ALA A 32 9.10 -10.48 -7.57
N SER A 33 8.00 -11.08 -8.04
CA SER A 33 7.01 -11.72 -7.17
C SER A 33 7.53 -13.01 -6.52
N MET A 34 8.40 -13.75 -7.20
CA MET A 34 9.10 -14.90 -6.60
C MET A 34 10.18 -14.43 -5.63
N ILE A 35 11.00 -13.43 -6.01
CA ILE A 35 12.06 -12.86 -5.15
C ILE A 35 11.47 -12.36 -3.81
N ARG A 36 10.32 -11.67 -3.84
CA ARG A 36 9.63 -11.21 -2.61
C ARG A 36 9.15 -12.34 -1.71
N GLN A 37 8.77 -13.49 -2.27
CA GLN A 37 8.46 -14.69 -1.49
C GLN A 37 9.70 -15.32 -0.84
N TYR A 38 10.90 -15.10 -1.38
CA TYR A 38 12.15 -15.67 -0.84
C TYR A 38 12.78 -14.89 0.31
N HIS A 39 12.52 -13.58 0.44
CA HIS A 39 13.14 -12.76 1.50
C HIS A 39 12.34 -12.68 2.80
N ALA A 40 11.00 -12.79 2.75
CA ALA A 40 10.17 -12.68 3.95
C ALA A 40 10.08 -13.98 4.78
N PHE A 41 10.22 -15.16 4.16
CA PHE A 41 10.01 -16.45 4.83
C PHE A 41 10.85 -17.62 4.28
N ARG A 42 11.61 -18.26 5.17
CA ARG A 42 12.04 -19.68 5.09
C ARG A 42 12.13 -20.25 6.51
N PRO A 43 11.74 -21.52 6.79
CA PRO A 43 10.78 -22.43 6.13
C PRO A 43 9.47 -22.54 6.97
N SER A 44 8.41 -23.30 6.64
CA SER A 44 8.29 -24.50 5.80
C SER A 44 6.99 -24.57 4.99
N SER A 45 6.93 -25.50 4.04
CA SER A 45 5.87 -25.67 3.05
C SER A 45 4.51 -26.12 3.62
N THR A 46 3.44 -25.44 3.20
CA THR A 46 2.23 -26.13 2.68
C THR A 46 1.50 -25.23 1.70
N ALA A 47 0.83 -25.84 0.71
CA ALA A 47 0.18 -25.15 -0.40
C ALA A 47 -1.15 -24.51 -0.01
N TRP A 48 -1.70 -23.66 -0.89
CA TRP A 48 -3.05 -23.85 -1.46
C TRP A 48 -3.23 -23.08 -2.77
N LYS A 49 -3.99 -23.67 -3.70
CA LYS A 49 -4.50 -23.02 -4.92
C LYS A 49 -6.03 -22.98 -4.83
N LYS A 50 -6.64 -21.81 -5.01
CA LYS A 50 -8.01 -21.68 -5.51
C LYS A 50 -8.10 -20.50 -6.47
N LYS A 51 -8.76 -20.74 -7.60
CA LYS A 51 -8.96 -19.79 -8.69
C LYS A 51 -10.42 -19.33 -8.62
N ARG A 52 -10.68 -18.03 -8.65
CA ARG A 52 -12.02 -17.47 -8.85
C ARG A 52 -12.02 -16.66 -10.15
N MET A 53 -13.10 -16.74 -10.91
CA MET A 53 -13.39 -15.75 -11.95
C MET A 53 -13.76 -14.44 -11.26
N VAL A 54 -13.21 -13.34 -11.77
CA VAL A 54 -13.79 -12.00 -11.61
C VAL A 54 -14.80 -11.83 -12.76
N ILE A 55 -15.88 -11.09 -12.49
CA ILE A 55 -16.89 -10.68 -13.46
C ILE A 55 -16.70 -9.17 -13.60
N ASP A 56 -16.64 -8.68 -14.84
CA ASP A 56 -16.36 -7.27 -15.15
C ASP A 56 -17.62 -6.41 -14.92
N GLU A 57 -17.87 -6.00 -13.67
CA GLU A 57 -18.96 -5.08 -13.27
C GLU A 57 -18.45 -3.79 -12.57
N ASP A 58 -17.13 -3.62 -12.43
CA ASP A 58 -16.52 -2.59 -11.57
C ASP A 58 -16.42 -1.16 -12.18
N ASP A 59 -16.64 -0.99 -13.49
CA ASP A 59 -16.41 0.29 -14.20
C ASP A 59 -17.39 1.41 -13.79
N GLU A 60 -18.62 1.06 -13.39
CA GLU A 60 -19.66 2.05 -13.04
C GLU A 60 -19.54 2.54 -11.58
N GLU A 61 -19.08 1.69 -10.65
CA GLU A 61 -18.81 2.08 -9.26
C GLU A 61 -17.54 2.94 -9.16
N LEU A 62 -16.49 2.61 -9.94
CA LEU A 62 -15.27 3.42 -10.01
C LEU A 62 -15.53 4.84 -10.57
N ALA A 63 -16.42 4.98 -11.54
CA ALA A 63 -16.84 6.27 -12.08
C ALA A 63 -17.59 7.11 -11.03
N ALA A 64 -18.41 6.48 -10.18
CA ALA A 64 -19.11 7.14 -9.08
C ALA A 64 -18.14 7.62 -7.97
N GLU A 65 -17.15 6.78 -7.57
CA GLU A 65 -16.13 7.19 -6.59
C GLU A 65 -15.25 8.35 -7.11
N LEU A 66 -14.90 8.35 -8.41
CA LEU A 66 -14.16 9.46 -9.03
C LEU A 66 -14.94 10.78 -8.99
N ALA A 67 -16.24 10.75 -9.28
CA ALA A 67 -17.09 11.93 -9.22
C ALA A 67 -17.25 12.47 -7.78
N GLU A 68 -17.34 11.61 -6.77
CA GLU A 68 -17.39 12.04 -5.36
C GLU A 68 -16.05 12.64 -4.91
N LEU A 69 -14.91 12.09 -5.34
CA LEU A 69 -13.57 12.63 -5.07
C LEU A 69 -13.33 14.00 -5.71
N GLU A 70 -13.77 14.21 -6.96
CA GLU A 70 -13.67 15.54 -7.60
C GLU A 70 -14.55 16.56 -6.88
N ARG A 71 -15.73 16.16 -6.42
CA ARG A 71 -16.60 17.01 -5.62
C ARG A 71 -15.98 17.36 -4.26
N GLU A 72 -15.43 16.40 -3.51
CA GLU A 72 -14.78 16.67 -2.22
C GLU A 72 -13.54 17.59 -2.40
N LYS A 73 -12.81 17.44 -3.53
CA LYS A 73 -11.69 18.33 -3.89
C LYS A 73 -12.15 19.75 -4.19
N GLN A 74 -13.27 19.94 -4.90
CA GLN A 74 -13.86 21.25 -5.17
C GLN A 74 -14.40 21.91 -3.89
N GLU A 75 -15.10 21.15 -3.03
CA GLU A 75 -15.58 21.63 -1.73
C GLU A 75 -14.41 22.06 -0.82
N ALA A 76 -13.32 21.28 -0.77
CA ALA A 76 -12.12 21.63 -0.02
C ALA A 76 -11.42 22.90 -0.56
N GLN A 77 -11.38 23.11 -1.88
CA GLN A 77 -10.84 24.33 -2.49
C GLN A 77 -11.75 25.55 -2.23
N GLY A 78 -13.08 25.38 -2.24
CA GLY A 78 -14.04 26.41 -1.86
C GLY A 78 -13.89 26.83 -0.38
N LEU A 79 -13.74 25.84 0.52
CA LEU A 79 -13.49 26.08 1.95
C LEU A 79 -12.15 26.78 2.19
N ALA A 80 -11.08 26.37 1.52
CA ALA A 80 -9.77 27.03 1.62
C ALA A 80 -9.79 28.49 1.13
N THR A 81 -10.64 28.80 0.13
CA THR A 81 -10.81 30.17 -0.36
C THR A 81 -11.68 31.01 0.57
N SER A 82 -12.61 30.39 1.31
CA SER A 82 -13.52 31.07 2.26
C SER A 82 -12.92 31.22 3.67
N GLN A 83 -11.85 30.47 4.00
CA GLN A 83 -11.20 30.52 5.31
C GLN A 83 -10.32 31.76 5.56
N SER A 84 -10.20 32.68 4.61
CA SER A 84 -9.56 33.99 4.85
C SER A 84 -10.38 34.94 5.73
N SER A 85 -11.59 34.56 6.17
CA SER A 85 -12.52 35.44 6.91
C SER A 85 -13.45 34.69 7.87
N ALA A 86 -12.99 33.63 8.53
CA ALA A 86 -13.77 32.91 9.53
C ALA A 86 -13.02 32.85 10.88
N SER A 87 -13.62 33.45 11.90
CA SER A 87 -13.16 33.42 13.29
C SER A 87 -13.07 31.97 13.80
N GLU A 88 -11.93 31.64 14.40
CA GLU A 88 -11.62 30.35 15.01
C GLU A 88 -12.54 30.08 16.21
N SER A 89 -13.68 29.41 15.97
CA SER A 89 -14.56 28.96 17.04
C SER A 89 -13.92 27.78 17.76
N THR A 90 -13.41 28.01 18.97
CA THR A 90 -12.99 26.97 19.90
C THR A 90 -14.18 26.08 20.23
N ILE A 91 -14.29 24.94 19.54
CA ILE A 91 -15.23 23.88 19.88
C ILE A 91 -14.68 23.20 21.14
N ASP A 92 -15.43 23.27 22.24
CA ASP A 92 -15.03 22.68 23.52
C ASP A 92 -14.70 21.18 23.36
N GLY A 93 -13.43 20.82 23.60
CA GLY A 93 -12.93 19.45 23.38
C GLY A 93 -13.68 18.39 24.20
N ALA A 94 -14.26 18.77 25.34
CA ALA A 94 -15.09 17.88 26.16
C ALA A 94 -16.32 17.34 25.40
N ASN A 95 -16.96 18.17 24.56
CA ASN A 95 -18.11 17.75 23.76
C ASN A 95 -17.71 16.78 22.63
N SER A 96 -16.45 16.83 22.19
CA SER A 96 -15.91 15.96 21.13
C SER A 96 -15.70 14.53 21.63
N GLU A 97 -15.15 14.37 22.85
CA GLU A 97 -14.95 13.05 23.47
C GLU A 97 -16.29 12.34 23.74
N GLU A 98 -17.26 13.01 24.37
CA GLU A 98 -18.57 12.40 24.64
C GLU A 98 -19.27 11.98 23.33
N ALA A 99 -19.19 12.83 22.30
CA ALA A 99 -19.76 12.52 20.99
C ALA A 99 -19.07 11.32 20.31
N TYR A 100 -17.75 11.18 20.45
CA TYR A 100 -17.00 10.00 19.98
C TYR A 100 -17.47 8.73 20.70
N GLN A 101 -17.46 8.74 22.03
CA GLN A 101 -17.84 7.58 22.85
C GLN A 101 -19.28 7.15 22.58
N LYS A 102 -20.21 8.11 22.48
CA LYS A 102 -21.61 7.85 22.14
C LYS A 102 -21.78 7.22 20.76
N LEU A 103 -21.03 7.67 19.75
CA LEU A 103 -21.09 7.10 18.40
C LEU A 103 -20.46 5.70 18.35
N ARG A 104 -19.31 5.51 19.00
CA ARG A 104 -18.62 4.22 19.19
C ARG A 104 -19.57 3.20 19.82
N ASP A 105 -20.15 3.52 20.96
CA ASP A 105 -21.04 2.61 21.70
C ASP A 105 -22.32 2.30 20.91
N THR A 106 -22.85 3.28 20.19
CA THR A 106 -23.97 3.09 19.25
C THR A 106 -23.62 2.08 18.15
N ILE A 107 -22.42 2.16 17.56
CA ILE A 107 -21.96 1.21 16.54
C ILE A 107 -21.74 -0.18 17.17
N LEU A 108 -21.05 -0.27 18.30
CA LEU A 108 -20.79 -1.54 19.00
C LEU A 108 -22.09 -2.21 19.46
N GLN A 109 -23.10 -1.46 19.89
CA GLN A 109 -24.42 -1.98 20.25
C GLN A 109 -25.17 -2.52 19.01
N LYS A 110 -25.27 -1.72 17.95
CA LYS A 110 -26.00 -2.08 16.72
C LYS A 110 -25.33 -3.17 15.87
N THR A 111 -24.05 -3.44 16.10
CA THR A 111 -23.32 -4.51 15.43
C THR A 111 -23.14 -5.77 16.29
N ARG A 112 -23.80 -5.89 17.46
CA ARG A 112 -23.75 -7.12 18.29
C ARG A 112 -24.24 -8.33 17.51
N GLN A 113 -23.69 -9.53 17.79
CA GLN A 113 -24.02 -10.76 17.05
C GLN A 113 -25.54 -10.99 16.90
N ASN A 114 -26.33 -10.69 17.94
CA ASN A 114 -27.79 -10.86 17.96
C ASN A 114 -28.61 -9.64 17.49
N ALA A 115 -27.97 -8.51 17.11
CA ALA A 115 -28.68 -7.33 16.60
C ALA A 115 -29.37 -7.64 15.26
N ALA A 116 -30.58 -7.12 15.06
CA ALA A 116 -31.36 -7.37 13.86
C ALA A 116 -30.87 -6.51 12.68
N VAL A 117 -31.01 -7.02 11.45
CA VAL A 117 -30.43 -6.39 10.24
C VAL A 117 -30.95 -4.96 10.01
N HIS A 118 -32.21 -4.68 10.37
CA HIS A 118 -32.80 -3.35 10.24
C HIS A 118 -32.30 -2.35 11.31
N GLU A 119 -31.61 -2.81 12.35
CA GLU A 119 -31.04 -1.96 13.41
C GLU A 119 -29.61 -1.51 13.09
N TYR A 120 -28.97 -2.10 12.07
CA TYR A 120 -27.58 -1.89 11.73
C TYR A 120 -27.26 -0.40 11.49
N PRO A 121 -26.04 0.05 11.84
CA PRO A 121 -25.65 1.44 11.63
C PRO A 121 -25.59 1.76 10.14
N ARG A 122 -25.88 3.01 9.77
CA ARG A 122 -25.65 3.52 8.40
C ARG A 122 -24.16 3.38 8.07
N HIS A 123 -23.83 3.08 6.80
CA HIS A 123 -22.44 2.94 6.34
C HIS A 123 -21.55 4.13 6.76
N THR A 124 -22.08 5.36 6.70
CA THR A 124 -21.37 6.57 7.09
C THR A 124 -21.00 6.65 8.57
N ALA A 125 -21.62 5.87 9.47
CA ALA A 125 -21.39 5.96 10.91
C ALA A 125 -19.93 5.63 11.29
N LEU A 126 -19.35 4.57 10.72
CA LEU A 126 -17.94 4.24 10.93
C LEU A 126 -17.02 5.29 10.33
N HIS A 127 -17.37 5.86 9.17
CA HIS A 127 -16.62 6.97 8.60
C HIS A 127 -16.61 8.20 9.54
N HIS A 128 -17.77 8.59 10.08
CA HIS A 128 -17.87 9.68 11.07
C HIS A 128 -17.05 9.38 12.33
N LEU A 129 -17.10 8.15 12.87
CA LEU A 129 -16.29 7.78 14.04
C LEU A 129 -14.79 7.98 13.77
N VAL A 130 -14.30 7.52 12.61
CA VAL A 130 -12.89 7.67 12.21
C VAL A 130 -12.50 9.14 11.94
N ARG A 131 -13.46 10.04 11.65
CA ARG A 131 -13.24 11.50 11.60
C ARG A 131 -13.07 12.13 12.98
N MET A 132 -13.64 11.52 14.03
CA MET A 132 -13.70 12.07 15.38
C MET A 132 -12.54 11.62 16.28
N VAL A 133 -11.73 10.65 15.84
CA VAL A 133 -10.53 10.20 16.57
C VAL A 133 -9.50 11.33 16.65
N GLN A 134 -9.35 11.87 17.86
CA GLN A 134 -8.43 12.95 18.21
C GLN A 134 -7.30 12.49 19.14
N THR A 135 -7.46 11.37 19.86
CA THR A 135 -6.46 10.88 20.83
C THR A 135 -5.84 9.53 20.42
N PRO A 136 -4.64 9.20 20.93
CA PRO A 136 -4.03 7.88 20.81
C PRO A 136 -4.91 6.75 21.38
N GLU A 137 -5.58 7.01 22.49
CA GLU A 137 -6.49 6.08 23.16
C GLU A 137 -7.65 5.69 22.24
N GLN A 138 -8.34 6.66 21.62
CA GLN A 138 -9.41 6.41 20.66
C GLN A 138 -8.92 5.64 19.42
N ALA A 139 -7.67 5.85 18.98
CA ALA A 139 -7.08 5.09 17.89
C ALA A 139 -6.87 3.61 18.26
N ARG A 140 -6.57 3.29 19.52
CA ARG A 140 -6.46 1.91 20.03
C ARG A 140 -7.79 1.17 20.07
N GLU A 141 -8.92 1.87 20.04
CA GLU A 141 -10.25 1.24 20.06
C GLU A 141 -10.78 0.89 18.65
N LEU A 142 -10.24 1.53 17.60
CA LEU A 142 -10.65 1.31 16.22
C LEU A 142 -10.61 -0.18 15.78
N PRO A 143 -9.58 -1.00 16.11
CA PRO A 143 -9.58 -2.42 15.74
C PRO A 143 -10.81 -3.18 16.25
N THR A 144 -11.25 -2.91 17.48
CA THR A 144 -12.45 -3.54 18.07
C THR A 144 -13.70 -3.18 17.28
N VAL A 145 -13.88 -1.90 16.96
CA VAL A 145 -15.03 -1.42 16.17
C VAL A 145 -15.00 -1.99 14.75
N VAL A 146 -13.83 -1.98 14.08
CA VAL A 146 -13.67 -2.49 12.70
C VAL A 146 -13.87 -4.00 12.63
N ALA A 147 -13.34 -4.77 13.58
CA ALA A 147 -13.56 -6.21 13.65
C ALA A 147 -15.05 -6.54 13.86
N GLN A 148 -15.75 -5.78 14.71
CA GLN A 148 -17.18 -6.00 14.93
C GLN A 148 -18.01 -5.60 13.69
N TRP A 149 -17.67 -4.49 13.03
CA TRP A 149 -18.25 -4.08 11.74
C TRP A 149 -18.13 -5.18 10.68
N ARG A 150 -16.93 -5.77 10.53
CA ARG A 150 -16.67 -6.86 9.60
C ARG A 150 -17.30 -8.20 10.00
N SER A 151 -17.48 -8.47 11.30
CA SER A 151 -18.24 -9.65 11.77
C SER A 151 -19.70 -9.64 11.28
N LYS A 152 -20.25 -8.46 11.00
CA LYS A 152 -21.57 -8.25 10.38
C LYS A 152 -21.54 -8.14 8.85
N GLN A 153 -20.40 -8.42 8.24
CA GLN A 153 -20.14 -8.33 6.79
C GLN A 153 -20.36 -6.94 6.18
N LEU A 154 -20.51 -5.89 7.02
CA LEU A 154 -20.72 -4.52 6.55
C LEU A 154 -19.53 -4.04 5.72
N PRO A 155 -19.76 -3.37 4.58
CA PRO A 155 -18.70 -3.00 3.64
C PRO A 155 -17.71 -2.00 4.25
N LEU A 156 -16.49 -2.02 3.73
CA LEU A 156 -15.44 -1.03 3.98
C LEU A 156 -14.86 -0.62 2.62
N SER A 157 -15.10 0.62 2.19
CA SER A 157 -14.50 1.12 0.95
C SER A 157 -12.98 1.30 1.07
N VAL A 158 -12.32 1.45 -0.09
CA VAL A 158 -10.89 1.76 -0.16
C VAL A 158 -10.59 3.10 0.53
N LEU A 159 -11.47 4.10 0.37
CA LEU A 159 -11.37 5.40 1.04
C LEU A 159 -11.45 5.27 2.57
N LEU A 160 -12.41 4.48 3.09
CA LEU A 160 -12.54 4.27 4.53
C LEU A 160 -11.35 3.48 5.12
N SER A 161 -10.91 2.43 4.42
CA SER A 161 -9.71 1.66 4.79
C SER A 161 -8.46 2.54 4.86
N ASN A 162 -8.27 3.39 3.84
CA ASN A 162 -7.21 4.40 3.82
C ASN A 162 -7.33 5.38 4.99
N ARG A 163 -8.54 5.82 5.34
CA ARG A 163 -8.76 6.77 6.44
C ARG A 163 -8.44 6.17 7.80
N ILE A 164 -8.91 4.95 8.08
CA ILE A 164 -8.62 4.22 9.33
C ILE A 164 -7.10 4.14 9.57
N ILE A 165 -6.35 3.67 8.58
CA ILE A 165 -4.88 3.55 8.66
C ILE A 165 -4.21 4.92 8.82
N LYS A 166 -4.64 5.92 8.06
CA LYS A 166 -4.10 7.29 8.14
C LYS A 166 -4.34 7.91 9.52
N THR A 167 -5.49 7.64 10.15
CA THR A 167 -5.83 8.07 11.51
C THR A 167 -4.94 7.38 12.54
N CYS A 168 -4.80 6.04 12.52
CA CYS A 168 -3.92 5.34 13.47
C CYS A 168 -2.45 5.81 13.37
N VAL A 169 -1.94 5.99 12.15
CA VAL A 169 -0.58 6.54 11.93
C VAL A 169 -0.46 7.98 12.43
N ALA A 170 -1.46 8.84 12.21
CA ALA A 170 -1.44 10.22 12.69
C ALA A 170 -1.46 10.32 14.22
N GLN A 171 -2.09 9.35 14.89
CA GLN A 171 -2.15 9.22 16.35
C GLN A 171 -0.96 8.45 16.95
N GLY A 172 0.13 8.29 16.20
CA GLY A 172 1.37 7.67 16.69
C GLY A 172 1.33 6.14 16.81
N HIS A 173 0.33 5.48 16.22
CA HIS A 173 0.08 4.03 16.34
C HIS A 173 0.16 3.28 14.99
N PRO A 174 1.31 3.27 14.28
CA PRO A 174 1.50 2.50 13.05
C PRO A 174 1.41 0.97 13.24
N GLU A 175 1.75 0.44 14.42
CA GLU A 175 1.63 -0.97 14.79
C GLU A 175 0.19 -1.49 14.76
N ILE A 176 -0.77 -0.64 15.15
CA ILE A 176 -2.20 -0.96 15.06
C ILE A 176 -2.64 -1.06 13.59
N SER A 177 -2.08 -0.21 12.72
CA SER A 177 -2.30 -0.33 11.28
C SER A 177 -1.69 -1.62 10.73
N LEU A 178 -0.48 -1.99 11.17
CA LEU A 178 0.17 -3.24 10.75
C LEU A 178 -0.59 -4.49 11.22
N GLU A 179 -1.11 -4.50 12.45
CA GLU A 179 -1.96 -5.60 12.94
C GLU A 179 -3.22 -5.75 12.09
N MET A 180 -3.91 -4.63 11.81
CA MET A 180 -5.12 -4.65 10.99
C MET A 180 -4.86 -5.08 9.55
N LEU A 181 -3.68 -4.76 9.01
CA LEU A 181 -3.25 -5.19 7.68
C LEU A 181 -2.78 -6.66 7.65
N GLY A 182 -2.21 -7.16 8.74
CA GLY A 182 -1.79 -8.55 8.87
C GLY A 182 -2.97 -9.52 8.94
N ASN A 183 -4.05 -9.15 9.64
CA ASN A 183 -5.24 -10.00 9.79
C ASN A 183 -6.40 -9.56 8.88
N ARG A 184 -6.24 -9.84 7.58
CA ARG A 184 -7.23 -9.54 6.54
C ARG A 184 -8.60 -10.18 6.76
N GLU A 185 -8.66 -11.36 7.38
CA GLU A 185 -9.93 -12.05 7.64
C GLU A 185 -10.75 -11.36 8.74
N LYS A 186 -10.10 -10.92 9.82
CA LYS A 186 -10.73 -10.20 10.94
C LYS A 186 -11.14 -8.78 10.57
N TYR A 187 -10.26 -8.05 9.88
CA TYR A 187 -10.43 -6.59 9.68
C TYR A 187 -10.85 -6.17 8.28
N GLY A 188 -10.70 -7.04 7.26
CA GLY A 188 -11.25 -6.82 5.92
C GLY A 188 -10.80 -5.54 5.20
N LEU A 189 -9.69 -4.92 5.61
CA LEU A 189 -9.23 -3.65 5.05
C LEU A 189 -8.79 -3.81 3.59
N GLN A 190 -9.10 -2.80 2.78
CA GLN A 190 -8.66 -2.67 1.39
C GLN A 190 -7.94 -1.31 1.21
N PRO A 191 -6.72 -1.14 1.77
CA PRO A 191 -5.92 0.07 1.58
C PRO A 191 -5.52 0.29 0.12
N GLY A 192 -5.33 1.56 -0.25
CA GLY A 192 -4.57 1.96 -1.44
C GLY A 192 -3.08 2.21 -1.10
N GLN A 193 -2.22 2.30 -2.13
CA GLN A 193 -0.75 2.46 -1.98
C GLN A 193 -0.36 3.57 -0.98
N SER A 194 -1.11 4.69 -0.98
CA SER A 194 -0.85 5.84 -0.08
C SER A 194 -0.93 5.51 1.42
N ALA A 195 -1.69 4.47 1.82
CA ALA A 195 -1.75 4.03 3.21
C ALA A 195 -0.53 3.17 3.56
N PHE A 196 -0.14 2.22 2.71
CA PHE A 196 1.10 1.45 2.85
C PHE A 196 2.34 2.36 2.96
N ARG A 197 2.49 3.33 2.04
CA ARG A 197 3.59 4.31 2.10
C ARG A 197 3.64 5.07 3.43
N LYS A 198 2.48 5.45 3.98
CA LYS A 198 2.41 6.16 5.28
C LYS A 198 2.80 5.29 6.46
N VAL A 199 2.32 4.03 6.55
CA VAL A 199 2.71 3.11 7.63
C VAL A 199 4.22 2.78 7.54
N CYS A 200 4.73 2.49 6.34
CA CYS A 200 6.15 2.25 6.11
C CYS A 200 7.02 3.44 6.55
N THR A 201 6.62 4.65 6.15
CA THR A 201 7.32 5.89 6.50
C THR A 201 7.26 6.18 7.99
N ALA A 202 6.15 5.87 8.67
CA ALA A 202 6.02 6.06 10.11
C ALA A 202 7.01 5.18 10.89
N PHE A 203 7.06 3.87 10.57
CA PHE A 203 8.04 2.98 11.16
C PHE A 203 9.48 3.40 10.86
N ALA A 204 9.81 3.67 9.59
CA ALA A 204 11.17 4.08 9.20
C ALA A 204 11.63 5.40 9.86
N LYS A 205 10.71 6.32 10.16
CA LYS A 205 10.99 7.56 10.92
C LYS A 205 11.09 7.37 12.43
N SER A 206 10.54 6.28 12.97
CA SER A 206 10.57 5.97 14.41
C SER A 206 11.84 5.23 14.87
N VAL A 207 12.73 4.89 13.93
CA VAL A 207 14.05 4.29 14.18
C VAL A 207 14.98 5.33 14.78
N THR A 208 15.60 5.02 15.93
CA THR A 208 16.57 5.91 16.58
C THR A 208 17.90 5.91 15.80
N PRO A 209 18.50 7.08 15.51
CA PRO A 209 19.79 7.16 14.82
C PRO A 209 20.91 6.45 15.60
N GLY A 210 21.68 5.61 14.91
CA GLY A 210 22.86 4.93 15.48
C GLY A 210 22.57 3.74 16.40
N ALA A 211 21.30 3.37 16.59
CA ALA A 211 20.90 2.28 17.49
C ALA A 211 21.56 0.92 17.15
N GLY A 212 21.94 0.69 15.90
CA GLY A 212 22.68 -0.50 15.44
C GLY A 212 24.19 -0.50 15.70
N ALA A 213 24.75 0.55 16.31
CA ALA A 213 26.17 0.64 16.67
C ALA A 213 26.46 0.31 18.15
N GLU A 214 25.42 0.21 18.98
CA GLU A 214 25.53 -0.07 20.41
C GLU A 214 24.82 -1.38 20.77
N GLU A 215 25.38 -2.14 21.71
CA GLU A 215 24.72 -3.31 22.34
C GLU A 215 23.67 -2.88 23.40
N SER A 216 23.07 -1.70 23.25
CA SER A 216 22.10 -1.13 24.19
C SER A 216 20.67 -1.64 23.90
N GLY A 217 19.80 -1.67 24.91
CA GLY A 217 18.43 -2.17 24.76
C GLY A 217 17.58 -1.41 23.72
N GLU A 218 17.90 -0.13 23.48
CA GLU A 218 17.26 0.72 22.46
C GLU A 218 17.55 0.25 21.02
N SER A 219 18.63 -0.52 20.82
CA SER A 219 18.95 -1.21 19.57
C SER A 219 17.80 -2.13 19.13
N ASN A 220 17.28 -2.93 20.06
CA ASN A 220 16.26 -3.93 19.76
C ASN A 220 14.91 -3.28 19.38
N GLU A 221 14.45 -2.24 20.09
CA GLU A 221 13.21 -1.54 19.74
C GLU A 221 13.30 -0.86 18.36
N SER A 222 14.45 -0.26 18.05
CA SER A 222 14.70 0.37 16.74
C SER A 222 14.73 -0.68 15.61
N LEU A 223 15.29 -1.86 15.87
CA LEU A 223 15.30 -2.98 14.94
C LEU A 223 13.90 -3.56 14.73
N GLU A 224 13.10 -3.72 15.80
CA GLU A 224 11.71 -4.20 15.72
C GLU A 224 10.80 -3.26 14.91
N LYS A 225 11.01 -1.94 15.04
CA LYS A 225 10.34 -0.92 14.18
C LYS A 225 10.73 -1.07 12.72
N LEU A 226 12.03 -1.26 12.43
CA LEU A 226 12.52 -1.47 11.07
C LEU A 226 11.98 -2.79 10.48
N ASP A 227 11.99 -3.89 11.26
CA ASP A 227 11.36 -5.17 10.91
C ASP A 227 9.87 -5.01 10.63
N SER A 228 9.17 -4.15 11.36
CA SER A 228 7.75 -3.86 11.14
C SER A 228 7.49 -3.16 9.81
N ALA A 229 8.41 -2.29 9.35
CA ALA A 229 8.39 -1.74 8.00
C ALA A 229 8.63 -2.81 6.90
N PHE A 230 9.54 -3.76 7.13
CA PHE A 230 9.78 -4.88 6.19
C PHE A 230 8.64 -5.90 6.18
N LYS A 231 8.02 -6.21 7.34
CA LYS A 231 6.79 -7.03 7.43
C LYS A 231 5.67 -6.42 6.59
N LEU A 232 5.54 -5.09 6.60
CA LEU A 232 4.57 -4.39 5.77
C LEU A 232 4.84 -4.57 4.26
N LEU A 233 6.10 -4.52 3.82
CA LEU A 233 6.48 -4.83 2.43
C LEU A 233 6.11 -6.27 2.06
N ALA A 234 6.32 -7.23 2.97
CA ALA A 234 5.96 -8.63 2.79
C ALA A 234 4.44 -8.88 2.73
N LEU A 235 3.60 -8.00 3.28
CA LEU A 235 2.14 -8.12 3.17
C LEU A 235 1.62 -7.78 1.77
N ILE A 236 2.34 -6.96 0.99
CA ILE A 236 1.85 -6.41 -0.29
C ILE A 236 1.37 -7.45 -1.30
N PRO A 237 2.04 -8.60 -1.53
CA PRO A 237 1.56 -9.63 -2.45
C PRO A 237 0.21 -10.29 -2.04
N HIS A 238 -0.25 -10.06 -0.81
CA HIS A 238 -1.59 -10.48 -0.36
C HIS A 238 -2.67 -9.42 -0.64
N TYR A 239 -2.28 -8.19 -0.96
CA TYR A 239 -3.15 -7.12 -1.43
C TYR A 239 -3.12 -7.06 -2.96
N ASP A 240 -3.77 -6.04 -3.54
CA ASP A 240 -3.87 -5.92 -4.99
C ASP A 240 -2.49 -5.85 -5.67
N SER A 241 -2.39 -6.55 -6.80
CA SER A 241 -1.23 -6.64 -7.69
C SER A 241 -0.66 -5.28 -8.11
N LEU A 242 -1.50 -4.23 -8.22
CA LEU A 242 -1.08 -2.86 -8.54
C LEU A 242 -0.17 -2.22 -7.46
N MET A 243 -0.04 -2.85 -6.29
CA MET A 243 0.93 -2.45 -5.25
C MET A 243 2.34 -2.99 -5.51
N ALA A 244 2.51 -3.96 -6.43
CA ALA A 244 3.69 -4.79 -6.56
C ALA A 244 4.89 -4.10 -7.28
N GLY A 245 5.14 -2.83 -6.98
CA GLY A 245 6.26 -2.07 -7.55
C GLY A 245 6.40 -0.66 -7.00
N ASP A 246 5.69 -0.33 -5.90
CA ASP A 246 5.65 1.03 -5.37
C ASP A 246 7.01 1.50 -4.81
N ALA A 247 7.73 2.19 -5.70
CA ALA A 247 8.96 2.93 -5.47
C ALA A 247 8.95 3.78 -4.19
N GLY A 248 7.80 4.31 -3.77
CA GLY A 248 7.66 5.12 -2.56
C GLY A 248 7.76 4.34 -1.24
N LEU A 249 7.89 3.01 -1.28
CA LEU A 249 8.16 2.16 -0.10
C LEU A 249 9.64 1.91 0.12
N TYR A 250 10.42 1.77 -0.97
CA TYR A 250 11.84 1.45 -0.90
C TYR A 250 12.67 2.62 -0.36
N ALA A 251 12.32 3.87 -0.70
CA ALA A 251 13.04 5.04 -0.20
C ALA A 251 12.99 5.16 1.35
N PRO A 252 11.82 5.07 2.03
CA PRO A 252 11.76 4.98 3.50
C PRO A 252 12.58 3.82 4.09
N LEU A 253 12.50 2.61 3.50
CA LEU A 253 13.22 1.44 4.01
C LEU A 253 14.76 1.60 3.94
N ILE A 254 15.27 2.12 2.82
CA ILE A 254 16.70 2.41 2.66
C ILE A 254 17.15 3.43 3.71
N ARG A 255 16.42 4.55 3.87
CA ARG A 255 16.78 5.59 4.85
C ARG A 255 16.68 5.10 6.29
N GLY A 256 15.59 4.41 6.66
CA GLY A 256 15.43 3.85 8.00
C GLY A 256 16.54 2.84 8.35
N SER A 257 16.96 2.03 7.38
CA SER A 257 18.07 1.09 7.55
C SER A 257 19.44 1.81 7.70
N LEU A 258 19.67 2.91 6.96
CA LEU A 258 20.87 3.74 7.14
C LEU A 258 20.87 4.52 8.46
N VAL A 259 19.70 4.99 8.92
CA VAL A 259 19.53 5.68 10.21
C VAL A 259 19.78 4.73 11.38
N TYR A 260 19.28 3.49 11.31
CA TYR A 260 19.61 2.44 12.28
C TYR A 260 21.12 2.24 12.41
N GLY A 261 21.83 2.21 11.28
CA GLY A 261 23.29 2.11 11.24
C GLY A 261 23.80 0.69 11.49
N GLY A 262 25.08 0.59 11.87
CA GLY A 262 25.78 -0.70 11.99
C GLY A 262 25.88 -1.48 10.67
N GLU A 263 26.42 -2.70 10.74
CA GLU A 263 26.51 -3.59 9.58
C GLU A 263 25.13 -4.06 9.10
N GLU A 264 24.21 -4.35 10.02
CA GLU A 264 22.88 -4.89 9.67
C GLU A 264 22.00 -3.83 8.98
N GLY A 265 22.03 -2.58 9.45
CA GLY A 265 21.33 -1.48 8.79
C GLY A 265 21.89 -1.19 7.40
N PHE A 266 23.22 -1.15 7.26
CA PHE A 266 23.86 -1.01 5.95
C PHE A 266 23.52 -2.19 5.00
N ARG A 267 23.60 -3.43 5.48
CA ARG A 267 23.25 -4.65 4.71
C ARG A 267 21.80 -4.61 4.23
N ARG A 268 20.85 -4.22 5.09
CA ARG A 268 19.44 -4.06 4.74
C ARG A 268 19.23 -2.96 3.70
N ALA A 269 19.87 -1.80 3.86
CA ALA A 269 19.81 -0.71 2.89
C ALA A 269 20.33 -1.13 1.51
N HIS A 270 21.46 -1.85 1.48
CA HIS A 270 22.05 -2.40 0.26
C HIS A 270 21.11 -3.39 -0.44
N VAL A 271 20.62 -4.42 0.25
CA VAL A 271 19.71 -5.42 -0.34
C VAL A 271 18.40 -4.79 -0.82
N THR A 272 17.83 -3.85 -0.05
CA THR A 272 16.60 -3.12 -0.44
C THR A 272 16.80 -2.30 -1.71
N PHE A 273 17.96 -1.69 -1.87
CA PHE A 273 18.32 -0.94 -3.07
C PHE A 273 18.55 -1.86 -4.28
N GLU A 274 19.19 -3.02 -4.08
CA GLU A 274 19.37 -4.01 -5.14
C GLU A 274 18.04 -4.60 -5.62
N GLU A 275 17.15 -4.99 -4.69
CA GLU A 275 15.78 -5.43 -5.02
C GLU A 275 15.03 -4.36 -5.83
N TYR A 276 15.06 -3.11 -5.37
CA TYR A 276 14.43 -2.02 -6.11
C TYR A 276 15.03 -1.83 -7.50
N SER A 277 16.35 -1.97 -7.67
CA SER A 277 16.99 -1.85 -8.99
C SER A 277 16.53 -2.94 -9.98
N LEU A 278 16.16 -4.13 -9.50
CA LEU A 278 15.57 -5.19 -10.32
C LEU A 278 14.11 -4.88 -10.65
N VAL A 279 13.32 -4.39 -9.69
CA VAL A 279 11.93 -3.96 -9.89
C VAL A 279 11.83 -2.78 -10.86
N ASP A 280 12.76 -1.84 -10.79
CA ASP A 280 12.88 -0.69 -11.69
C ASP A 280 13.24 -1.12 -13.13
N ALA A 281 14.08 -2.14 -13.28
CA ALA A 281 14.43 -2.73 -14.58
C ALA A 281 13.31 -3.60 -15.19
N GLU A 282 12.39 -4.15 -14.38
CA GLU A 282 11.18 -4.84 -14.86
C GLU A 282 10.05 -3.87 -15.26
N ARG A 283 10.14 -2.57 -14.93
CA ARG A 283 9.10 -1.58 -15.24
C ARG A 283 8.99 -1.32 -16.74
N ALA A 284 7.78 -1.11 -17.24
CA ALA A 284 7.56 -0.67 -18.62
C ALA A 284 8.24 0.68 -18.90
N GLN A 285 8.80 0.86 -20.10
CA GLN A 285 9.53 2.08 -20.47
C GLN A 285 8.65 3.34 -20.44
N ASP A 286 7.33 3.18 -20.59
CA ASP A 286 6.35 4.27 -20.60
C ASP A 286 5.76 4.60 -19.22
N GLU A 287 6.09 3.83 -18.16
CA GLU A 287 5.58 4.06 -16.81
C GLU A 287 6.53 5.01 -16.04
N GLU A 288 6.26 6.32 -16.17
CA GLU A 288 7.05 7.35 -15.52
C GLU A 288 6.91 7.34 -13.99
N LEU A 289 8.05 7.47 -13.30
CA LEU A 289 8.07 7.66 -11.85
C LEU A 289 7.53 9.05 -11.50
N PRO A 290 6.54 9.17 -10.59
CA PRO A 290 6.12 10.48 -10.09
C PRO A 290 7.30 11.25 -9.50
N SER A 291 7.51 12.50 -9.93
CA SER A 291 8.65 13.35 -9.54
C SER A 291 8.90 13.40 -8.02
N SER A 292 7.83 13.40 -7.21
CA SER A 292 7.91 13.35 -5.75
C SER A 292 8.48 12.04 -5.18
N ILE A 293 8.26 10.91 -5.85
CA ILE A 293 8.81 9.59 -5.49
C ILE A 293 10.24 9.46 -6.02
N ALA A 294 10.49 9.89 -7.27
CA ALA A 294 11.84 9.94 -7.85
C ALA A 294 12.80 10.76 -6.98
N SER A 295 12.35 11.92 -6.49
CA SER A 295 13.10 12.76 -5.54
C SER A 295 13.41 12.04 -4.21
N GLN A 296 12.46 11.29 -3.67
CA GLN A 296 12.68 10.52 -2.44
C GLN A 296 13.71 9.39 -2.64
N LEU A 297 13.60 8.64 -3.74
CA LEU A 297 14.55 7.60 -4.11
C LEU A 297 15.95 8.15 -4.38
N VAL A 298 16.07 9.22 -5.16
CA VAL A 298 17.36 9.88 -5.42
C VAL A 298 18.00 10.38 -4.11
N GLY A 299 17.22 10.90 -3.16
CA GLY A 299 17.73 11.24 -1.83
C GLY A 299 18.28 10.02 -1.07
N ALA A 300 17.49 8.95 -0.96
CA ALA A 300 17.89 7.72 -0.26
C ALA A 300 19.10 7.05 -0.90
N ALA A 301 19.16 7.02 -2.24
CA ALA A 301 20.27 6.46 -2.99
C ALA A 301 21.55 7.28 -2.85
N LYS A 302 21.47 8.62 -2.75
CA LYS A 302 22.64 9.48 -2.46
C LYS A 302 23.18 9.27 -1.04
N GLU A 303 22.32 9.04 -0.07
CA GLU A 303 22.73 8.66 1.30
C GLU A 303 23.44 7.30 1.29
N LEU A 304 22.89 6.30 0.58
CA LEU A 304 23.50 4.98 0.41
C LEU A 304 24.82 5.03 -0.38
N GLN A 305 24.91 5.85 -1.43
CA GLN A 305 26.14 6.04 -2.21
C GLN A 305 27.28 6.53 -1.32
N LYS A 306 27.03 7.53 -0.46
CA LYS A 306 28.03 8.01 0.52
C LYS A 306 28.46 6.93 1.50
N ALA A 307 27.53 6.04 1.89
CA ALA A 307 27.83 4.89 2.75
C ALA A 307 28.63 3.78 2.02
N TYR A 308 28.52 3.68 0.69
CA TYR A 308 29.43 2.85 -0.12
C TYR A 308 30.81 3.52 -0.27
N GLU A 309 30.88 4.83 -0.47
CA GLU A 309 32.13 5.58 -0.65
C GLU A 309 33.04 5.55 0.59
N SER A 310 32.48 5.39 1.78
CA SER A 310 33.25 5.18 3.02
C SER A 310 33.76 3.74 3.22
N ARG A 311 33.39 2.79 2.34
CA ARG A 311 33.71 1.36 2.45
C ARG A 311 34.42 0.87 1.17
N PRO A 312 35.75 0.63 1.19
CA PRO A 312 36.51 0.27 -0.01
C PRO A 312 35.94 -0.90 -0.82
N ASP A 313 35.43 -1.92 -0.13
CA ASP A 313 34.86 -3.14 -0.74
C ASP A 313 33.60 -2.87 -1.60
N TYR A 314 32.93 -1.72 -1.39
CA TYR A 314 31.69 -1.33 -2.07
C TYR A 314 31.89 -0.28 -3.16
N ALA A 315 33.13 0.01 -3.58
CA ALA A 315 33.43 1.01 -4.62
C ALA A 315 32.68 0.77 -5.95
N SER A 316 32.45 -0.50 -6.32
CA SER A 316 31.64 -0.86 -7.50
C SER A 316 30.15 -0.51 -7.32
N ASN A 317 29.60 -0.75 -6.12
CA ASN A 317 28.23 -0.43 -5.76
C ASN A 317 28.00 1.10 -5.66
N ALA A 318 29.00 1.87 -5.19
CA ALA A 318 28.99 3.33 -5.24
C ALA A 318 28.79 3.84 -6.68
N LYS A 319 29.55 3.30 -7.64
CA LYS A 319 29.43 3.64 -9.06
C LYS A 319 28.04 3.28 -9.63
N LYS A 320 27.56 2.04 -9.40
CA LYS A 320 26.23 1.58 -9.81
C LYS A 320 25.11 2.46 -9.22
N ALA A 321 25.24 2.88 -7.96
CA ALA A 321 24.30 3.80 -7.33
C ALA A 321 24.30 5.17 -8.01
N GLY A 322 25.47 5.73 -8.33
CA GLY A 322 25.60 6.98 -9.09
C GLY A 322 24.95 6.94 -10.48
N GLU A 323 25.07 5.81 -11.19
CA GLU A 323 24.41 5.59 -12.49
C GLU A 323 22.87 5.61 -12.36
N LEU A 324 22.31 4.90 -11.38
CA LEU A 324 20.87 4.89 -11.10
C LEU A 324 20.34 6.26 -10.60
N ILE A 325 21.10 6.96 -9.75
CA ILE A 325 20.80 8.33 -9.32
C ILE A 325 20.67 9.27 -10.52
N ASN A 326 21.58 9.17 -11.49
CA ASN A 326 21.54 9.98 -12.70
C ASN A 326 20.37 9.61 -13.62
N ALA A 327 19.97 8.33 -13.66
CA ALA A 327 18.78 7.90 -14.38
C ALA A 327 17.50 8.47 -13.73
N TRP A 328 17.28 8.25 -12.44
CA TRP A 328 16.07 8.69 -11.74
C TRP A 328 15.96 10.21 -11.59
N SER A 329 17.09 10.93 -11.57
CA SER A 329 17.09 12.41 -11.52
C SER A 329 16.46 13.07 -12.75
N LYS A 330 16.25 12.33 -13.85
CA LYS A 330 15.55 12.83 -15.05
C LYS A 330 14.07 13.10 -14.75
N TYR A 331 13.39 12.21 -14.03
CA TYR A 331 11.98 12.34 -13.65
C TYR A 331 11.69 13.45 -12.64
N ILE A 332 12.72 14.11 -12.08
CA ILE A 332 12.56 15.23 -11.14
C ILE A 332 12.41 16.57 -11.90
N LYS A 333 12.90 16.64 -13.14
CA LYS A 333 12.97 17.87 -13.95
C LYS A 333 11.89 17.98 -15.03
N ALA A 334 11.07 16.94 -15.18
CA ALA A 334 9.84 16.94 -15.96
C ALA A 334 8.67 17.40 -15.06
#